data_AF-A0A1F5BEI8-F1
#
_entry.id   AF-A0A1F5BEI8-F1
#
_cell.length_a   1.000
_cell.length_b   1.000
_cell.length_c   1.000
_cell.angle_alpha   90.00
_cell.angle_beta   90.00
_cell.angle_gamma   90.00
#
_symmetry.space_group_name_H-M   'P 1'
#
loop_
_entity.id
_entity.type
_entity.pdbx_description
1 polymer ?
#
loop_
_entity_poly.entity_id
_entity_poly.type
_entity_poly.pdbx_seq_one_letter_code
_entity_poly.pdbx_strand_id
1 'polypeptide(L)'
;MPKTARDRGWVIGLTLGLWVLAAWLLYPLINLDRVDMSNVKSYLYRSALGLTLLIIFFGKTLFDLIYPWVYSKKLPRLNAALLTLYAAALGGGIIFMIIRMAALAMKNRGGGFLF
;
A
#
# COMPACT_ATOMS: atom_id res chain seq x y z
N MET A 1 -9.99 3.35 -30.18
CA MET A 1 -10.51 4.59 -29.58
C MET A 1 -9.35 5.40 -29.00
N PRO A 2 -9.07 6.61 -29.50
CA PRO A 2 -7.98 7.45 -28.99
C PRO A 2 -8.31 7.96 -27.58
N LYS A 3 -7.52 7.58 -26.57
CA LYS A 3 -7.66 8.08 -25.19
C LYS A 3 -7.33 9.56 -25.14
N THR A 4 -8.28 10.39 -24.73
CA THR A 4 -8.10 11.85 -24.69
C THR A 4 -7.17 12.25 -23.54
N ALA A 5 -6.44 13.37 -23.68
CA ALA A 5 -5.50 13.85 -22.65
C ALA A 5 -6.19 14.13 -21.29
N ARG A 6 -7.50 14.41 -21.31
CA ARG A 6 -8.35 14.65 -20.14
C ARG A 6 -8.52 13.39 -19.27
N ASP A 7 -8.59 12.21 -19.89
CA ASP A 7 -8.73 10.93 -19.19
C ASP A 7 -7.45 10.58 -18.41
N ARG A 8 -6.28 10.95 -18.93
CA ARG A 8 -4.99 10.75 -18.23
C ARG A 8 -4.91 11.60 -16.96
N GLY A 9 -5.34 12.86 -17.03
CA GLY A 9 -5.33 13.75 -15.86
C GLY A 9 -6.21 13.24 -14.72
N TRP A 10 -7.41 12.73 -15.05
CA TRP A 10 -8.31 12.13 -14.06
C TRP A 10 -7.68 10.90 -13.40
N VAL A 11 -7.12 9.99 -14.18
CA VAL A 11 -6.46 8.78 -13.64
C VAL A 11 -5.30 9.14 -12.70
N ILE A 12 -4.50 10.16 -13.05
CA ILE A 12 -3.40 10.63 -12.20
C ILE A 12 -3.96 11.24 -10.91
N GLY A 13 -4.97 12.11 -11.01
CA GLY A 13 -5.63 12.71 -9.84
C GLY A 13 -6.23 11.67 -8.91
N LEU A 14 -6.89 10.64 -9.45
CA LEU A 14 -7.46 9.54 -8.69
C LEU A 14 -6.37 8.69 -8.02
N THR A 15 -5.27 8.42 -8.73
CA THR A 15 -4.12 7.69 -8.17
C THR A 15 -3.46 8.47 -7.03
N LEU A 16 -3.23 9.77 -7.20
CA LEU A 16 -2.69 10.64 -6.15
C LEU A 16 -3.65 10.71 -4.96
N GLY A 17 -4.96 10.87 -5.20
CA GLY A 17 -5.98 10.86 -4.16
C GLY A 17 -5.99 9.56 -3.37
N LEU A 18 -5.89 8.42 -4.04
CA LEU A 18 -5.78 7.11 -3.40
C LEU A 18 -4.47 6.94 -2.60
N TRP A 19 -3.35 7.51 -3.07
CA TRP A 19 -2.10 7.53 -2.32
C TRP A 19 -2.17 8.39 -1.06
N VAL A 20 -2.81 9.57 -1.14
CA VAL A 20 -3.09 10.42 0.02
C VAL A 20 -4.02 9.71 1.00
N LEU A 21 -5.04 9.03 0.49
CA LEU A 21 -5.98 8.25 1.31
C LEU A 21 -5.29 7.05 1.99
N ALA A 22 -4.39 6.36 1.28
CA ALA A 22 -3.55 5.33 1.86
C ALA A 22 -2.66 5.93 2.96
N ALA A 23 -1.93 7.01 2.69
CA ALA A 23 -1.11 7.69 3.70
C ALA A 23 -1.93 8.12 4.93
N TRP A 24 -3.16 8.59 4.72
CA TRP A 24 -4.09 8.95 5.79
C TRP A 24 -4.56 7.75 6.62
N LEU A 25 -4.89 6.62 5.99
CA LEU A 25 -5.28 5.39 6.70
C LEU A 25 -4.12 4.77 7.49
N LEU A 26 -2.90 5.06 7.09
CA LEU A 26 -1.67 4.51 7.67
C LEU A 26 -1.03 5.42 8.72
N TYR A 27 -1.31 6.72 8.66
CA TYR A 27 -0.92 7.72 9.66
C TYR A 27 -1.16 7.27 11.12
N PRO A 28 -2.34 6.74 11.50
CA PRO A 28 -2.59 6.29 12.87
C PRO A 28 -1.70 5.11 13.32
N LEU A 29 -1.16 4.33 12.38
CA LEU A 29 -0.30 3.18 12.66
C LEU A 29 1.17 3.57 12.89
N ILE A 30 1.57 4.72 12.35
CA ILE A 30 2.88 5.32 12.57
C ILE A 30 2.90 6.01 13.94
N ASN A 31 1.79 6.66 14.32
CA ASN A 31 1.69 7.52 15.51
C ASN A 31 1.14 6.82 16.77
N LEU A 32 1.40 5.52 16.92
CA LEU A 32 0.86 4.66 17.98
C LEU A 32 1.26 5.05 19.41
N ASP A 33 2.21 5.95 19.58
CA ASP A 33 2.70 6.38 20.90
C ASP A 33 1.65 7.16 21.71
N ARG A 34 0.56 7.63 21.08
CA ARG A 34 -0.47 8.46 21.74
C ARG A 34 -1.90 7.91 21.61
N VAL A 35 -2.08 6.65 21.23
CA VAL A 35 -3.42 6.09 21.00
C VAL A 35 -3.95 5.42 22.26
N ASP A 36 -4.98 6.03 22.84
CA ASP A 36 -5.78 5.49 23.93
C ASP A 36 -6.26 4.06 23.62
N MET A 37 -5.95 3.10 24.50
CA MET A 37 -6.28 1.68 24.33
C MET A 37 -7.79 1.39 24.33
N SER A 38 -8.65 2.39 24.51
CA SER A 38 -10.10 2.22 24.50
C SER A 38 -10.68 1.90 23.11
N ASN A 39 -9.98 2.26 22.02
CA ASN A 39 -10.56 2.22 20.67
C ASN A 39 -9.75 1.43 19.63
N VAL A 40 -8.91 0.48 20.07
CA VAL A 40 -7.99 -0.32 19.24
C VAL A 40 -8.67 -0.98 18.02
N LYS A 41 -9.95 -1.38 18.13
CA LYS A 41 -10.69 -2.01 17.01
C LYS A 41 -10.89 -1.07 15.82
N SER A 42 -11.18 0.21 16.07
CA SER A 42 -11.37 1.20 15.00
C SER A 42 -10.07 1.48 14.26
N TYR A 43 -8.95 1.50 14.99
CA TYR A 43 -7.61 1.65 14.45
C TYR A 43 -7.20 0.48 13.57
N LEU A 44 -7.40 -0.75 14.04
CA LEU A 44 -7.12 -1.96 13.26
C LEU A 44 -7.96 -2.00 11.98
N TYR A 45 -9.24 -1.61 12.03
CA TYR A 45 -10.10 -1.59 10.84
C TYR A 45 -9.65 -0.54 9.81
N ARG A 46 -9.31 0.68 10.25
CA ARG A 46 -8.77 1.73 9.36
C ARG A 46 -7.47 1.30 8.70
N SER A 47 -6.55 0.70 9.45
CA SER A 47 -5.28 0.26 8.91
C SER A 47 -5.40 -0.98 8.04
N ALA A 48 -6.35 -1.89 8.33
CA ALA A 48 -6.68 -3.01 7.45
C ALA A 48 -7.19 -2.52 6.10
N LEU A 49 -8.09 -1.53 6.06
CA LEU A 49 -8.54 -0.91 4.81
C LEU A 49 -7.38 -0.26 4.03
N GLY A 50 -6.42 0.35 4.72
CA GLY A 50 -5.26 0.99 4.09
C GLY A 50 -4.31 -0.05 3.48
N LEU A 51 -4.14 -1.17 4.19
CA LEU A 51 -3.39 -2.32 3.71
C LEU A 51 -4.07 -2.95 2.47
N THR A 52 -5.39 -3.10 2.48
CA THR A 52 -6.13 -3.62 1.32
C THR A 52 -5.90 -2.75 0.08
N LEU A 53 -5.93 -1.42 0.22
CA LEU A 53 -5.64 -0.50 -0.87
C LEU A 53 -4.19 -0.66 -1.38
N LEU A 54 -3.21 -0.78 -0.47
CA LEU A 54 -1.82 -1.03 -0.86
C LEU A 54 -1.65 -2.36 -1.59
N ILE A 55 -2.34 -3.42 -1.16
CA ILE A 55 -2.31 -4.74 -1.84
C ILE A 55 -2.89 -4.62 -3.25
N ILE A 56 -3.98 -3.88 -3.43
CA ILE A 56 -4.56 -3.64 -4.77
C ILE A 56 -3.55 -2.89 -5.65
N PHE A 57 -2.91 -1.85 -5.13
CA PHE A 57 -1.87 -1.12 -5.86
C PHE A 57 -0.67 -2.00 -6.21
N PHE A 58 -0.23 -2.82 -5.27
CA PHE A 58 0.87 -3.75 -5.49
C PHE A 58 0.52 -4.77 -6.57
N GLY A 59 -0.67 -5.37 -6.51
CA GLY A 59 -1.17 -6.29 -7.54
C GLY A 59 -1.22 -5.62 -8.92
N LYS A 60 -1.79 -4.41 -9.02
CA LYS A 60 -1.79 -3.63 -10.27
C LYS A 60 -0.37 -3.41 -10.81
N THR A 61 0.56 -3.05 -9.93
CA THR A 61 1.97 -2.80 -10.28
C THR A 61 2.66 -4.07 -10.79
N LEU A 62 2.39 -5.22 -10.15
CA LEU A 62 2.89 -6.52 -10.62
C LEU A 62 2.31 -6.88 -11.99
N PHE A 63 1.01 -6.67 -12.22
CA PHE A 63 0.41 -6.87 -13.53
C PHE A 63 1.04 -5.96 -14.59
N ASP A 64 1.28 -4.68 -14.29
CA ASP A 64 1.95 -3.74 -15.20
C ASP A 64 3.41 -4.15 -15.49
N LEU A 65 4.08 -4.84 -14.57
CA LEU A 65 5.45 -5.35 -14.76
C LEU A 65 5.49 -6.68 -15.55
N ILE A 66 4.53 -7.58 -15.31
CA ILE A 66 4.48 -8.93 -15.92
C ILE A 66 3.85 -8.88 -17.31
N TYR A 67 2.80 -8.07 -17.52
CA TYR A 67 2.07 -7.99 -18.79
C TYR A 67 2.96 -7.75 -20.02
N PRO A 68 3.95 -6.84 -19.99
CA PRO A 68 4.81 -6.58 -21.14
C PRO A 68 5.79 -7.72 -21.42
N TRP A 69 6.18 -8.46 -20.37
CA TRP A 69 6.99 -9.66 -20.48
C TRP A 69 6.23 -10.79 -21.18
N VAL A 70 4.94 -10.98 -20.84
CA VAL A 70 4.06 -11.99 -21.45
C VAL A 70 3.74 -11.68 -22.91
N TYR A 71 3.50 -10.42 -23.25
CA TYR A 71 3.11 -10.01 -24.61
C TYR A 71 4.30 -9.56 -25.50
N SER A 72 5.55 -9.83 -25.10
CA SER A 72 6.78 -9.44 -25.84
C SER A 72 6.84 -7.97 -26.25
N LYS A 73 6.15 -7.09 -25.51
CA LYS A 73 6.24 -5.65 -25.71
C LYS A 73 7.47 -5.14 -24.98
N LYS A 74 8.39 -4.50 -25.71
CA LYS A 74 9.58 -3.89 -25.12
C LYS A 74 9.17 -2.73 -24.20
N LEU A 75 9.25 -2.92 -22.89
CA LEU A 75 9.34 -1.78 -21.98
C LEU A 75 10.74 -1.18 -22.05
N PRO A 76 10.86 0.15 -21.93
CA PRO A 76 12.13 0.79 -21.64
C PRO A 76 12.72 0.18 -20.36
N ARG A 77 14.02 -0.19 -20.39
CA ARG A 77 14.72 -0.76 -19.22
C ARG A 77 14.61 0.13 -17.98
N LEU A 78 14.63 1.45 -18.16
CA LEU A 78 14.45 2.42 -17.08
C LEU A 78 13.06 2.34 -16.45
N ASN A 79 11.99 2.25 -17.26
CA ASN A 79 10.63 2.12 -16.74
C ASN A 79 10.45 0.81 -15.98
N ALA A 80 10.97 -0.29 -16.51
CA ALA A 80 10.93 -1.58 -15.82
C ALA A 80 11.67 -1.52 -14.47
N ALA A 81 12.87 -0.91 -14.43
CA ALA A 81 13.63 -0.74 -13.20
C ALA A 81 12.88 0.10 -12.15
N LEU A 82 12.28 1.23 -12.56
CA LEU A 82 11.48 2.08 -11.68
C LEU A 82 10.22 1.37 -11.17
N LEU A 83 9.52 0.64 -12.03
CA LEU A 83 8.35 -0.17 -11.66
C LEU A 83 8.73 -1.27 -10.66
N THR A 84 9.85 -1.95 -10.87
CA THR A 84 10.36 -2.95 -9.94
C THR A 84 10.73 -2.34 -8.59
N LEU A 85 11.42 -1.19 -8.58
CA LEU A 85 11.76 -0.48 -7.34
C LEU A 85 10.49 -0.04 -6.58
N TYR A 86 9.51 0.47 -7.30
CA TYR A 86 8.22 0.87 -6.73
C TYR A 86 7.43 -0.33 -6.20
N ALA A 87 7.44 -1.47 -6.91
CA ALA A 87 6.87 -2.72 -6.43
C ALA A 87 7.58 -3.22 -5.16
N ALA A 88 8.92 -3.16 -5.12
CA ALA A 88 9.70 -3.54 -3.94
C ALA A 88 9.39 -2.63 -2.75
N ALA A 89 9.27 -1.32 -2.96
CA ALA A 89 8.89 -0.37 -1.91
C ALA A 89 7.47 -0.62 -1.39
N LEU A 90 6.51 -0.89 -2.28
CA LEU A 90 5.13 -1.26 -1.91
C LEU A 90 5.09 -2.58 -1.13
N GLY A 91 5.77 -3.62 -1.63
CA GLY A 91 5.86 -4.91 -0.95
C GLY A 91 6.48 -4.79 0.44
N GLY A 92 7.60 -4.05 0.56
CA GLY A 92 8.23 -3.75 1.84
C GLY A 92 7.30 -2.99 2.80
N GLY A 93 6.58 -1.98 2.29
CA GLY A 93 5.59 -1.24 3.07
C GLY A 93 4.44 -2.11 3.57
N ILE A 94 3.92 -3.01 2.74
CA ILE A 94 2.88 -3.98 3.12
C ILE A 94 3.39 -4.91 4.22
N ILE A 95 4.58 -5.51 4.04
CA ILE A 95 5.17 -6.42 5.03
C ILE A 95 5.39 -5.69 6.36
N PHE A 96 5.98 -4.50 6.34
CA PHE A 96 6.18 -3.68 7.52
C PHE A 96 4.86 -3.39 8.26
N MET A 97 3.78 -3.10 7.53
CA MET A 97 2.47 -2.84 8.13
C MET A 97 1.83 -4.08 8.72
N ILE A 98 1.95 -5.24 8.06
CA ILE A 98 1.45 -6.51 8.61
C ILE A 98 2.14 -6.81 9.93
N ILE A 99 3.47 -6.67 9.99
CA ILE A 99 4.25 -6.88 11.21
C ILE A 99 3.80 -5.90 12.30
N ARG A 100 3.63 -4.61 11.97
CA ARG A 100 3.17 -3.58 12.93
C ARG A 100 1.76 -3.87 13.46
N MET A 101 0.83 -4.30 12.60
CA MET A 101 -0.52 -4.70 13.01
C MET A 101 -0.51 -5.97 13.85
N ALA A 102 0.32 -6.95 13.52
CA ALA A 102 0.51 -8.16 14.32
C ALA A 102 1.06 -7.81 15.71
N ALA A 103 2.08 -6.96 15.80
CA ALA A 103 2.62 -6.47 17.07
C ALA A 103 1.57 -5.75 17.93
N LEU A 104 0.74 -4.91 17.31
CA LEU A 104 -0.41 -4.27 17.98
C LEU A 104 -1.44 -5.26 18.49
N ALA A 105 -1.82 -6.25 17.67
CA ALA A 105 -2.78 -7.27 18.03
C ALA A 105 -2.27 -8.13 19.20
N MET A 106 -0.96 -8.45 19.21
CA MET A 106 -0.31 -9.16 20.31
C MET A 106 -0.23 -8.30 21.59
N LYS A 107 0.14 -7.02 21.46
CA LYS A 107 0.19 -6.06 22.59
C LYS A 107 -1.17 -5.87 23.25
N ASN A 108 -2.25 -5.83 22.48
CA ASN A 108 -3.62 -5.75 23.00
C ASN A 108 -4.13 -7.08 23.61
N ARG A 109 -3.46 -8.21 23.34
CA ARG A 109 -3.88 -9.54 23.79
C ARG A 109 -3.31 -9.99 25.13
N GLY A 110 -2.40 -9.25 25.76
CA GLY A 110 -2.04 -9.52 27.16
C GLY A 110 -1.67 -10.99 27.42
N GLY A 111 -0.68 -11.48 26.68
CA GLY A 111 0.08 -12.69 26.98
C GLY A 111 1.36 -12.61 26.14
N GLY A 112 2.49 -12.31 26.80
CA GLY A 112 3.76 -11.88 26.18
C GLY A 112 4.27 -12.78 25.04
N PHE A 113 5.15 -12.28 24.19
CA PHE A 113 6.54 -12.08 24.58
C PHE A 113 7.22 -11.01 23.71
N LEU A 114 8.16 -10.30 24.35
CA LEU A 114 8.93 -9.18 23.85
C LEU A 114 10.07 -9.65 22.91
N PHE A 115 10.47 -8.71 22.04
CA PHE A 115 11.62 -8.70 21.12
C PHE A 115 11.40 -9.34 19.74
#